data_AF-A0A7V8LMU3-F1
#
_entry.id   AF-A0A7V8LMU3-F1
#
_cell.length_a   1.000
_cell.length_b   1.000
_cell.length_c   1.000
_cell.angle_alpha   90.00
_cell.angle_beta   90.00
_cell.angle_gamma   90.00
#
_symmetry.space_group_name_H-M   'P 1'
#
loop_
_entity.id
_entity.type
_entity.pdbx_description
1 polymer ?
#
loop_
_entity_poly.entity_id
_entity_poly.type
_entity_poly.pdbx_seq_one_letter_code
_entity_poly.pdbx_strand_id
1 'polypeptide(L)'
;MATAVKSTNHKPSETEYEISGSAGAAAVTEHELPSAQASDADTETTNAATQAHGESTISELGSPDAVSTDESELAPLDAILGSYPELANRAEIIIGTDDRVRVTNTTTFPWRAICHLIITSANNRTYVGTGWLIAPRTVVTAGHCVYMHADGGWVRSIQVIPGRNAGTRPFGTHVGAAFRSVTGWTQNQNRDNDYGAIILPASSRPGDQTGYFGFATRNDDFLKASALNLSGYPGEKNGEQWFMAQRTKSVSDRVITYDIDTTGGQSGSPVWVLQNGNRYGVGIHTNGANSGNSATRINSAVFNNMSTWKNNGM
;
A
#
# COMPACT_ATOMS: atom_id res chain seq x y z
N MET A 1 -22.54 -3.37 -26.66
CA MET A 1 -23.04 -2.09 -26.12
C MET A 1 -23.21 -2.29 -24.62
N ALA A 2 -22.38 -1.64 -23.81
CA ALA A 2 -22.47 -1.72 -22.36
C ALA A 2 -23.60 -0.80 -21.90
N THR A 3 -24.66 -1.38 -21.35
CA THR A 3 -25.82 -0.64 -20.84
C THR A 3 -25.40 0.19 -19.63
N ALA A 4 -25.79 1.47 -19.67
CA ALA A 4 -25.52 2.44 -18.63
C ALA A 4 -26.13 2.00 -17.28
N VAL A 5 -25.32 2.00 -16.23
CA VAL A 5 -25.79 2.19 -14.85
C VAL A 5 -25.15 3.47 -14.34
N LYS A 6 -25.85 4.59 -14.52
CA LYS A 6 -25.70 5.74 -13.63
C LYS A 6 -26.79 5.60 -12.58
N SER A 7 -26.40 5.74 -11.31
CA SER A 7 -27.27 5.99 -10.16
C SER A 7 -28.27 4.88 -9.82
N THR A 8 -27.86 3.94 -8.97
CA THR A 8 -28.77 3.43 -7.96
C THR A 8 -28.18 3.74 -6.59
N ASN A 9 -29.03 4.19 -5.67
CA ASN A 9 -28.78 4.37 -4.25
C ASN A 9 -28.33 3.04 -3.61
N HIS A 10 -27.14 2.55 -3.95
CA HIS A 10 -26.55 1.43 -3.27
C HIS A 10 -25.97 1.99 -1.97
N LYS A 11 -26.61 1.63 -0.86
CA LYS A 11 -26.03 1.85 0.46
C LYS A 11 -24.62 1.26 0.41
N PRO A 12 -23.57 2.03 0.74
CA PRO A 12 -22.22 1.55 0.58
C PRO A 12 -22.05 0.29 1.47
N SER A 13 -21.51 -0.77 0.87
CA SER A 13 -21.39 -2.10 1.49
C SER A 13 -19.94 -2.60 1.44
N GLU A 14 -19.59 -3.54 2.32
CA GLU A 14 -18.31 -4.26 2.29
C GLU A 14 -18.21 -5.24 1.08
N THR A 15 -19.09 -5.13 0.08
CA THR A 15 -19.13 -6.00 -1.09
C THR A 15 -18.18 -5.49 -2.16
N GLU A 16 -17.22 -6.33 -2.55
CA GLU A 16 -16.34 -6.04 -3.67
C GLU A 16 -17.11 -6.00 -4.99
N TYR A 17 -16.68 -5.13 -5.90
CA TYR A 17 -17.28 -4.99 -7.22
C TYR A 17 -16.47 -5.79 -8.24
N GLU A 18 -17.14 -6.77 -8.85
CA GLU A 18 -16.57 -7.65 -9.88
C GLU A 18 -16.83 -7.10 -11.29
N ILE A 19 -15.86 -7.29 -12.19
CA ILE A 19 -16.04 -6.95 -13.61
C ILE A 19 -16.84 -8.07 -14.29
N SER A 20 -18.08 -7.79 -14.69
CA SER A 20 -18.89 -8.73 -15.47
C SER A 20 -18.56 -8.63 -16.98
N GLY A 21 -17.98 -9.69 -17.57
CA GLY A 21 -17.87 -9.86 -19.03
C GLY A 21 -16.45 -9.79 -19.60
N SER A 22 -16.24 -10.49 -20.73
CA SER A 22 -14.96 -10.59 -21.45
C SER A 22 -14.58 -9.26 -22.12
N ALA A 23 -14.10 -8.29 -21.35
CA ALA A 23 -13.29 -7.23 -21.92
C ALA A 23 -11.98 -7.89 -22.36
N GLY A 24 -11.88 -8.19 -23.66
CA GLY A 24 -10.70 -8.76 -24.29
C GLY A 24 -9.49 -7.89 -24.00
N ALA A 25 -8.60 -8.38 -23.15
CA ALA A 25 -7.26 -7.88 -23.01
C ALA A 25 -6.39 -9.10 -22.75
N ALA A 26 -5.43 -9.33 -23.65
CA ALA A 26 -4.41 -10.36 -23.48
C ALA A 26 -3.82 -10.24 -22.07
N ALA A 27 -4.15 -11.21 -21.23
CA ALA A 27 -3.55 -11.33 -19.92
C ALA A 27 -2.13 -11.84 -20.12
N VAL A 28 -1.14 -11.10 -19.64
CA VAL A 28 0.08 -11.78 -19.17
C VAL A 28 -0.23 -12.20 -17.74
N THR A 29 -0.97 -13.29 -17.62
CA THR A 29 -1.19 -14.01 -16.35
C THR A 29 -0.29 -15.22 -16.39
N GLU A 30 0.70 -15.32 -15.50
CA GLU A 30 1.14 -16.59 -14.92
C GLU A 30 1.78 -16.35 -13.55
N HIS A 31 1.38 -17.15 -12.54
CA HIS A 31 2.26 -18.21 -12.04
C HIS A 31 1.48 -19.20 -11.14
N GLU A 32 1.19 -20.39 -11.67
CA GLU A 32 1.32 -21.66 -10.93
C GLU A 32 2.78 -22.12 -11.08
N LEU A 33 3.41 -22.66 -10.04
CA LEU A 33 4.78 -23.24 -10.05
C LEU A 33 4.74 -24.73 -10.49
N PRO A 34 5.86 -25.43 -10.85
CA PRO A 34 7.20 -24.97 -11.30
C PRO A 34 7.73 -25.71 -12.57
N SER A 35 8.73 -25.13 -13.27
CA SER A 35 10.02 -25.77 -13.61
C SER A 35 10.93 -24.81 -14.41
N ALA A 36 12.23 -25.07 -14.35
CA ALA A 36 13.35 -24.20 -14.74
C ALA A 36 13.49 -23.96 -16.26
N GLN A 37 13.89 -22.75 -16.67
CA GLN A 37 15.26 -22.39 -17.12
C GLN A 37 15.30 -20.97 -17.72
N ALA A 38 16.48 -20.37 -17.63
CA ALA A 38 16.79 -18.95 -17.79
C ALA A 38 16.73 -18.39 -19.23
N SER A 39 16.52 -17.08 -19.39
CA SER A 39 17.60 -16.11 -19.71
C SER A 39 17.07 -14.68 -19.93
N ASP A 40 17.95 -13.75 -19.52
CA ASP A 40 18.08 -12.31 -19.83
C ASP A 40 16.96 -11.32 -19.45
N ALA A 41 17.21 -10.61 -18.35
CA ALA A 41 16.65 -9.28 -18.10
C ALA A 41 17.72 -8.38 -17.45
N ASP A 42 17.88 -7.19 -18.02
CA ASP A 42 18.73 -6.11 -17.54
C ASP A 42 18.50 -5.83 -16.05
N THR A 43 19.58 -5.85 -15.29
CA THR A 43 19.61 -5.63 -13.85
C THR A 43 19.85 -4.15 -13.58
N GLU A 44 18.81 -3.41 -13.21
CA GLU A 44 19.00 -2.16 -12.46
C GLU A 44 19.13 -2.48 -10.96
N THR A 45 20.16 -1.90 -10.36
CA THR A 45 20.68 -2.20 -9.03
C THR A 45 19.67 -1.92 -7.92
N THR A 46 19.36 -2.95 -7.11
CA THR A 46 18.64 -2.79 -5.85
C THR A 46 19.64 -2.53 -4.73
N ASN A 47 19.67 -1.30 -4.19
CA ASN A 47 20.41 -1.01 -2.97
C ASN A 47 19.63 -1.56 -1.77
N ALA A 48 20.02 -2.73 -1.28
CA ALA A 48 19.62 -3.22 0.04
C ALA A 48 20.59 -2.64 1.08
N ALA A 49 20.12 -1.68 1.88
CA ALA A 49 20.86 -1.27 3.07
C ALA A 49 20.42 -2.16 4.25
N THR A 50 21.35 -3.00 4.71
CA THR A 50 21.27 -3.67 6.02
C THR A 50 22.14 -2.88 6.98
N GLN A 51 21.57 -2.27 8.01
CA GLN A 51 22.37 -1.77 9.14
C GLN A 51 21.98 -2.52 10.41
N ALA A 52 22.93 -3.31 10.90
CA ALA A 52 22.96 -3.84 12.25
C ALA A 52 23.63 -2.80 13.16
N HIS A 53 22.96 -2.42 14.25
CA HIS A 53 23.57 -1.58 15.28
C HIS A 53 24.13 -2.43 16.41
N GLY A 54 25.43 -2.20 16.69
CA GLY A 54 26.16 -2.75 17.82
C GLY A 54 25.79 -2.10 19.15
N GLU A 55 26.04 -2.88 20.20
CA GLU A 55 25.91 -2.50 21.61
C GLU A 55 26.84 -1.34 21.98
N SER A 56 26.34 -0.43 22.82
CA SER A 56 27.19 0.35 23.72
C SER A 56 26.41 0.78 24.98
N THR A 57 27.19 0.97 26.02
CA THR A 57 26.91 0.78 27.45
C THR A 57 26.19 1.95 28.14
N ILE A 58 25.51 1.60 29.23
CA ILE A 58 24.85 2.48 30.20
C ILE A 58 25.86 3.45 30.85
N SER A 59 25.50 4.73 30.93
CA SER A 59 25.82 5.56 32.10
C SER A 59 24.75 6.64 32.28
N GLU A 60 24.33 6.79 33.54
CA GLU A 60 23.18 7.54 34.03
C GLU A 60 23.62 8.91 34.56
N LEU A 61 22.73 9.91 34.46
CA LEU A 61 22.37 10.96 35.45
C LEU A 61 22.27 12.40 34.88
N GLY A 62 21.09 13.00 35.09
CA GLY A 62 20.93 14.44 35.34
C GLY A 62 19.89 15.18 34.48
N SER A 63 18.64 15.26 34.95
CA SER A 63 17.66 16.29 34.53
C SER A 63 18.00 17.65 35.18
N PRO A 64 17.50 18.77 34.61
CA PRO A 64 16.21 19.30 35.09
C PRO A 64 15.27 19.90 34.02
N ASP A 65 13.98 19.81 34.35
CA ASP A 65 12.86 20.72 34.06
C ASP A 65 12.32 20.94 32.63
N ALA A 66 11.32 20.10 32.33
CA ALA A 66 9.94 20.45 31.97
C ALA A 66 9.63 21.45 30.84
N VAL A 67 9.19 20.90 29.69
CA VAL A 67 7.95 21.30 29.03
C VAL A 67 7.19 20.01 28.68
N SER A 68 6.09 19.71 29.37
CA SER A 68 5.19 18.63 28.97
C SER A 68 4.33 19.13 27.81
N THR A 69 4.71 18.82 26.57
CA THR A 69 3.73 18.77 25.50
C THR A 69 3.04 17.42 25.59
N ASP A 70 1.73 17.48 25.74
CA ASP A 70 0.82 16.34 25.75
C ASP A 70 0.87 15.64 24.38
N GLU A 71 1.88 14.78 24.18
CA GLU A 71 2.10 13.95 22.99
C GLU A 71 1.12 12.75 22.95
N SER A 72 0.09 12.73 23.80
CA SER A 72 -0.79 11.58 23.98
C SER A 72 -2.06 11.58 23.11
N GLU A 73 -2.30 12.61 22.31
CA GLU A 73 -3.54 12.72 21.49
C GLU A 73 -3.34 13.18 20.04
N LEU A 74 -2.12 13.26 19.52
CA LEU A 74 -1.95 13.56 18.09
C LEU A 74 -2.28 12.31 17.26
N ALA A 75 -3.27 12.46 16.35
CA ALA A 75 -3.57 11.46 15.34
C ALA A 75 -2.28 11.06 14.61
N PRO A 76 -2.07 9.78 14.30
CA PRO A 76 -0.84 9.34 13.67
C PRO A 76 -0.62 10.06 12.33
N LEU A 77 0.60 10.55 12.11
CA LEU A 77 0.93 11.32 10.91
C LEU A 77 0.83 10.44 9.66
N ASP A 78 0.29 10.99 8.58
CA ASP A 78 0.32 10.33 7.27
C ASP A 78 1.75 10.26 6.73
N ALA A 79 2.17 9.09 6.25
CA ALA A 79 3.53 8.84 5.76
C ALA A 79 3.94 9.81 4.64
N ILE A 80 2.99 10.32 3.85
CA ILE A 80 3.32 11.27 2.78
C ILE A 80 3.97 12.56 3.31
N LEU A 81 3.65 12.96 4.54
CA LEU A 81 4.20 14.15 5.19
C LEU A 81 5.69 14.00 5.49
N GLY A 82 6.21 12.77 5.55
CA GLY A 82 7.65 12.51 5.65
C GLY A 82 8.42 12.83 4.37
N SER A 83 7.73 13.04 3.24
CA SER A 83 8.36 13.50 1.99
C SER A 83 7.87 14.88 1.54
N TYR A 84 6.65 15.25 1.92
CA TYR A 84 5.99 16.49 1.51
C TYR A 84 5.29 17.17 2.71
N PRO A 85 6.05 17.77 3.64
CA PRO A 85 5.48 18.42 4.82
C PRO A 85 4.46 19.53 4.48
N GLU A 86 4.59 20.16 3.31
CA GLU A 86 3.69 21.18 2.81
C GLU A 86 2.28 20.66 2.49
N LEU A 87 2.10 19.34 2.36
CA LEU A 87 0.80 18.70 2.15
C LEU A 87 0.00 18.47 3.43
N ALA A 88 0.48 18.92 4.60
CA ALA A 88 -0.23 18.77 5.88
C ALA A 88 -1.68 19.29 5.85
N ASN A 89 -2.00 20.25 4.98
CA ASN A 89 -3.34 20.81 4.79
C ASN A 89 -4.02 20.38 3.47
N ARG A 90 -3.45 19.43 2.72
CA ARG A 90 -3.88 19.04 1.35
C ARG A 90 -3.69 17.54 1.02
N ALA A 91 -3.43 16.69 2.00
CA ALA A 91 -3.31 15.25 1.77
C ALA A 91 -4.66 14.63 1.36
N GLU A 92 -4.60 13.40 0.82
CA GLU A 92 -5.70 12.53 0.35
C GLU A 92 -7.11 12.98 0.78
N ILE A 93 -8.00 13.16 -0.20
CA ILE A 93 -9.27 13.85 0.02
C ILE A 93 -10.48 12.94 -0.10
N ILE A 94 -11.49 13.24 0.71
CA ILE A 94 -12.88 12.84 0.48
C ILE A 94 -13.43 13.69 -0.68
N ILE A 95 -14.00 13.04 -1.69
CA ILE A 95 -14.54 13.67 -2.90
C ILE A 95 -16.06 13.74 -2.77
N GLY A 96 -16.55 14.88 -2.30
CA GLY A 96 -17.98 15.05 -2.03
C GLY A 96 -18.35 14.51 -0.65
N THR A 97 -19.18 13.46 -0.60
CA THR A 97 -19.53 12.77 0.65
C THR A 97 -18.58 11.61 0.91
N ASP A 98 -18.29 11.31 2.17
CA ASP A 98 -17.49 10.12 2.54
C ASP A 98 -18.33 8.86 2.36
N ASP A 99 -18.07 8.14 1.27
CA ASP A 99 -18.79 6.92 0.87
C ASP A 99 -18.04 5.65 1.29
N ARG A 100 -16.97 5.77 2.08
CA ARG A 100 -16.21 4.62 2.58
C ARG A 100 -17.02 3.81 3.58
N VAL A 101 -16.77 2.50 3.58
CA VAL A 101 -17.39 1.55 4.52
C VAL A 101 -16.31 0.96 5.39
N ARG A 102 -16.53 0.94 6.71
CA ARG A 102 -15.67 0.19 7.63
C ARG A 102 -15.80 -1.30 7.32
N VAL A 103 -14.67 -1.98 7.18
CA VAL A 103 -14.59 -3.43 7.11
C VAL A 103 -14.57 -3.99 8.53
N THR A 104 -15.62 -4.69 8.92
CA THR A 104 -15.76 -5.23 10.29
C THR A 104 -15.18 -6.64 10.42
N ASN A 105 -15.28 -7.46 9.37
CA ASN A 105 -14.75 -8.84 9.37
C ASN A 105 -13.38 -8.93 8.66
N THR A 106 -12.37 -8.28 9.23
CA THR A 106 -11.01 -8.20 8.68
C THR A 106 -10.25 -9.53 8.66
N THR A 107 -10.83 -10.61 9.20
CA THR A 107 -10.23 -11.96 9.19
C THR A 107 -10.54 -12.75 7.92
N THR A 108 -11.40 -12.23 7.04
CA THR A 108 -11.74 -12.86 5.76
C THR A 108 -10.86 -12.32 4.64
N PHE A 109 -10.69 -13.11 3.57
CA PHE A 109 -9.94 -12.67 2.39
C PHE A 109 -10.87 -11.80 1.52
N PRO A 110 -10.43 -10.63 1.03
CA PRO A 110 -9.03 -10.17 0.97
C PRO A 110 -8.55 -9.34 2.16
N TRP A 111 -9.45 -8.92 3.05
CA TRP A 111 -9.20 -7.97 4.13
C TRP A 111 -8.00 -8.34 5.00
N ARG A 112 -7.88 -9.62 5.36
CA ARG A 112 -6.76 -10.14 6.17
C ARG A 112 -5.38 -10.00 5.54
N ALA A 113 -5.29 -9.88 4.21
CA ALA A 113 -4.02 -9.72 3.50
C ALA A 113 -3.60 -8.24 3.35
N ILE A 114 -4.45 -7.29 3.79
CA ILE A 114 -4.17 -5.85 3.81
C ILE A 114 -3.71 -5.46 5.22
N CYS A 115 -2.60 -4.75 5.28
CA CYS A 115 -1.81 -4.51 6.47
C CYS A 115 -1.82 -3.04 6.86
N HIS A 116 -2.08 -2.75 8.13
CA HIS A 116 -1.79 -1.45 8.71
C HIS A 116 -0.27 -1.37 8.96
N LEU A 117 0.33 -0.26 8.54
CA LEU A 117 1.74 0.04 8.77
C LEU A 117 1.87 1.09 9.87
N ILE A 118 2.72 0.81 10.86
CA ILE A 118 3.22 1.83 11.79
C ILE A 118 4.70 2.01 11.48
N ILE A 119 5.07 3.20 11.04
CA ILE A 119 6.37 3.50 10.43
C ILE A 119 7.15 4.42 11.37
N THR A 120 8.38 4.03 11.72
CA THR A 120 9.33 4.89 12.43
C THR A 120 10.32 5.42 11.41
N SER A 121 10.33 6.74 11.17
CA SER A 121 11.28 7.37 10.25
C SER A 121 12.72 7.35 10.78
N ALA A 122 13.69 7.75 9.95
CA ALA A 122 15.09 7.86 10.36
C ALA A 122 15.27 8.87 11.51
N ASN A 123 14.45 9.93 11.55
CA ASN A 123 14.45 10.92 12.63
C ASN A 123 13.55 10.56 13.82
N ASN A 124 13.10 9.31 13.92
CA ASN A 124 12.27 8.77 15.01
C ASN A 124 10.85 9.36 15.13
N ARG A 125 10.30 9.93 14.06
CA ARG A 125 8.87 10.30 14.01
C ARG A 125 8.04 9.09 13.62
N THR A 126 6.81 9.03 14.13
CA THR A 126 5.88 7.94 13.82
C THR A 126 4.87 8.38 12.76
N TYR A 127 4.71 7.53 11.74
CA TYR A 127 3.73 7.69 10.68
C TYR A 127 2.90 6.43 10.52
N VAL A 128 1.79 6.53 9.79
CA VAL A 128 0.95 5.42 9.38
C VAL A 128 0.85 5.32 7.87
N GLY A 129 0.60 4.10 7.41
CA GLY A 129 0.38 3.79 6.01
C GLY A 129 -0.34 2.46 5.87
N THR A 130 -0.53 2.04 4.62
CA THR A 130 -1.13 0.76 4.27
C THR A 130 -0.17 -0.05 3.41
N GLY A 131 -0.19 -1.37 3.55
CA GLY A 131 0.44 -2.29 2.63
C GLY A 131 -0.40 -3.54 2.40
N TRP A 132 0.04 -4.42 1.52
CA TRP A 132 -0.68 -5.67 1.22
C TRP A 132 0.26 -6.79 0.81
N LEU A 133 -0.05 -8.01 1.23
CA LEU A 133 0.79 -9.18 1.00
C LEU A 133 0.68 -9.67 -0.46
N ILE A 134 1.83 -9.92 -1.08
CA ILE A 134 1.97 -10.55 -2.43
C ILE A 134 2.75 -11.88 -2.39
N ALA A 135 3.27 -12.23 -1.22
CA ALA A 135 3.99 -13.46 -0.91
C ALA A 135 3.87 -13.75 0.60
N PRO A 136 4.30 -14.93 1.09
CA PRO A 136 4.37 -15.23 2.52
C PRO A 136 5.04 -14.14 3.37
N ARG A 137 6.07 -13.48 2.83
CA ARG A 137 6.89 -12.48 3.53
C ARG A 137 7.07 -11.16 2.79
N THR A 138 6.34 -10.90 1.70
CA THR A 138 6.48 -9.64 0.93
C THR A 138 5.20 -8.83 1.00
N VAL A 139 5.33 -7.59 1.47
CA VAL A 139 4.26 -6.59 1.53
C VAL A 139 4.59 -5.47 0.54
N VAL A 140 3.65 -5.10 -0.32
CA VAL A 140 3.77 -3.93 -1.21
C VAL A 140 3.13 -2.72 -0.54
N THR A 141 3.71 -1.54 -0.75
CA THR A 141 3.23 -0.26 -0.22
C THR A 141 3.71 0.91 -1.10
N ALA A 142 3.41 2.15 -0.73
CA ALA A 142 3.93 3.34 -1.38
C ALA A 142 5.45 3.52 -1.12
N GLY A 143 6.14 4.21 -2.02
CA GLY A 143 7.56 4.49 -1.88
C GLY A 143 7.82 5.37 -0.66
N HIS A 144 6.96 6.37 -0.43
CA HIS A 144 7.08 7.26 0.71
C HIS A 144 6.83 6.58 2.08
N CYS A 145 6.21 5.39 2.12
CA CYS A 145 6.09 4.59 3.34
C CYS A 145 7.41 3.93 3.75
N VAL A 146 8.34 3.73 2.81
CA VAL A 146 9.64 3.07 3.06
C VAL A 146 10.84 4.02 2.95
N TYR A 147 10.67 5.16 2.26
CA TYR A 147 11.70 6.18 2.08
C TYR A 147 11.08 7.58 2.12
N MET A 148 11.45 8.37 3.13
CA MET A 148 10.91 9.69 3.45
C MET A 148 11.94 10.79 3.19
N HIS A 149 11.79 11.52 2.09
CA HIS A 149 12.78 12.52 1.64
C HIS A 149 13.04 13.63 2.66
N ALA A 150 11.99 14.15 3.29
CA ALA A 150 12.08 15.22 4.29
C ALA A 150 12.33 14.69 5.71
N ASP A 151 12.35 13.37 5.92
CA ASP A 151 12.50 12.74 7.23
C ASP A 151 13.60 11.68 7.30
N GLY A 152 14.71 11.98 6.61
CA GLY A 152 15.99 11.28 6.73
C GLY A 152 16.19 10.08 5.80
N GLY A 153 15.31 9.88 4.81
CA GLY A 153 15.44 8.85 3.79
C GLY A 153 14.83 7.51 4.23
N TRP A 154 15.59 6.42 4.13
CA TRP A 154 15.10 5.08 4.50
C TRP A 154 14.59 5.06 5.94
N VAL A 155 13.37 4.54 6.13
CA VAL A 155 12.76 4.47 7.45
C VAL A 155 13.53 3.51 8.35
N ARG A 156 13.49 3.75 9.66
CA ARG A 156 14.20 2.94 10.66
C ARG A 156 13.53 1.60 10.88
N SER A 157 12.20 1.58 10.97
CA SER A 157 11.42 0.35 11.17
C SER A 157 9.99 0.51 10.69
N ILE A 158 9.37 -0.61 10.30
CA ILE A 158 7.95 -0.67 10.00
C ILE A 158 7.35 -1.87 10.70
N GLN A 159 6.32 -1.65 11.52
CA GLN A 159 5.43 -2.70 11.99
C GLN A 159 4.35 -2.93 10.94
N VAL A 160 4.21 -4.18 10.50
CA VAL A 160 3.21 -4.69 9.57
C VAL A 160 2.17 -5.46 10.37
N ILE A 161 0.91 -5.03 10.32
CA ILE A 161 -0.20 -5.60 11.09
C ILE A 161 -1.31 -6.04 10.13
N PRO A 162 -1.31 -7.30 9.65
CA PRO A 162 -2.33 -7.80 8.73
C PRO A 162 -3.71 -7.88 9.37
N GLY A 163 -4.73 -7.44 8.63
CA GLY A 163 -6.14 -7.52 9.05
C GLY A 163 -6.45 -6.81 10.36
N ARG A 164 -5.71 -5.75 10.72
CA ARG A 164 -5.96 -4.98 11.95
C ARG A 164 -7.42 -4.50 11.99
N ASN A 165 -8.03 -4.53 13.15
CA ASN A 165 -9.38 -4.01 13.34
C ASN A 165 -9.42 -3.21 14.64
N ALA A 166 -9.19 -1.89 14.50
CA ALA A 166 -9.01 -0.97 15.61
C ALA A 166 -7.89 -1.45 16.57
N GLY A 167 -8.24 -1.84 17.79
CA GLY A 167 -7.32 -2.39 18.78
C GLY A 167 -6.87 -3.84 18.51
N THR A 168 -7.61 -4.59 17.70
CA THR A 168 -7.37 -6.02 17.49
C THR A 168 -6.34 -6.26 16.38
N ARG A 169 -5.40 -7.19 16.63
CA ARG A 169 -4.34 -7.59 15.69
C ARG A 169 -4.44 -9.11 15.42
N PRO A 170 -5.40 -9.57 14.61
CA PRO A 170 -5.77 -10.99 14.53
C PRO A 170 -4.65 -11.89 13.99
N PHE A 171 -3.75 -11.34 13.18
CA PHE A 171 -2.58 -12.07 12.65
C PHE A 171 -1.27 -11.59 13.28
N GLY A 172 -1.34 -10.89 14.41
CA GLY A 172 -0.17 -10.41 15.14
C GLY A 172 0.47 -9.15 14.55
N THR A 173 1.75 -8.94 14.87
CA THR A 173 2.55 -7.80 14.42
C THR A 173 3.90 -8.31 13.97
N HIS A 174 4.32 -7.89 12.79
CA HIS A 174 5.55 -8.31 12.14
C HIS A 174 6.42 -7.09 11.90
N VAL A 175 7.74 -7.22 12.02
CA VAL A 175 8.66 -6.10 11.76
C VAL A 175 9.38 -6.35 10.46
N GLY A 176 9.40 -5.35 9.59
CA GLY A 176 10.14 -5.40 8.33
C GLY A 176 11.64 -5.62 8.55
N ALA A 177 12.24 -6.53 7.79
CA ALA A 177 13.67 -6.81 7.83
C ALA A 177 14.45 -6.07 6.74
N ALA A 178 13.80 -5.80 5.59
CA ALA A 178 14.41 -5.04 4.52
C ALA A 178 13.35 -4.25 3.73
N PHE A 179 13.73 -3.08 3.24
CA PHE A 179 12.88 -2.21 2.44
C PHE A 179 13.35 -2.13 0.99
N ARG A 180 12.42 -1.92 0.07
CA ARG A 180 12.67 -1.82 -1.37
C ARG A 180 11.89 -0.64 -1.93
N SER A 181 12.50 0.09 -2.85
CA SER A 181 11.87 1.10 -3.68
C SER A 181 12.76 1.32 -4.91
N VAL A 182 12.33 2.16 -5.84
CA VAL A 182 13.06 2.46 -7.07
C VAL A 182 13.76 3.81 -7.02
N THR A 183 14.83 3.98 -7.79
CA THR A 183 15.63 5.22 -7.86
C THR A 183 14.80 6.43 -8.30
N GLY A 184 13.81 6.21 -9.18
CA GLY A 184 12.84 7.24 -9.55
C GLY A 184 12.13 7.84 -8.33
N TRP A 185 11.89 7.06 -7.27
CA TRP A 185 11.42 7.58 -6.00
C TRP A 185 12.57 8.04 -5.10
N THR A 186 13.52 7.17 -4.79
CA THR A 186 14.51 7.41 -3.71
C THR A 186 15.54 8.48 -4.03
N GLN A 187 15.77 8.79 -5.31
CA GLN A 187 16.71 9.83 -5.73
C GLN A 187 15.99 11.04 -6.34
N ASN A 188 14.94 10.79 -7.13
CA ASN A 188 14.28 11.84 -7.92
C ASN A 188 12.98 12.33 -7.30
N GLN A 189 12.51 11.71 -6.20
CA GLN A 189 11.25 12.04 -5.53
C GLN A 189 10.04 12.03 -6.50
N ASN A 190 10.12 11.26 -7.59
CA ASN A 190 9.10 11.27 -8.64
C ASN A 190 7.84 10.51 -8.18
N ARG A 191 6.70 11.21 -8.11
CA ARG A 191 5.41 10.64 -7.73
C ARG A 191 4.98 9.46 -8.60
N ASP A 192 5.32 9.47 -9.88
CA ASP A 192 5.01 8.37 -10.80
C ASP A 192 5.78 7.08 -10.46
N ASN A 193 6.79 7.17 -9.60
CA ASN A 193 7.62 6.08 -9.13
C ASN A 193 7.41 5.79 -7.63
N ASP A 194 6.39 6.38 -7.00
CA ASP A 194 6.09 6.24 -5.58
C ASP A 194 5.54 4.84 -5.26
N TYR A 195 6.41 3.84 -5.21
CA TYR A 195 6.08 2.48 -4.80
C TYR A 195 7.29 1.80 -4.15
N GLY A 196 6.99 0.82 -3.30
CA GLY A 196 7.99 0.07 -2.59
C GLY A 196 7.46 -1.24 -2.02
N ALA A 197 8.34 -1.95 -1.33
CA ALA A 197 7.99 -3.18 -0.63
C ALA A 197 8.75 -3.33 0.68
N ILE A 198 8.17 -4.14 1.56
CA ILE A 198 8.71 -4.56 2.84
C ILE A 198 8.90 -6.07 2.76
N ILE A 199 10.12 -6.52 3.00
CA ILE A 199 10.46 -7.94 3.13
C ILE A 199 10.53 -8.28 4.61
N LEU A 200 9.67 -9.19 5.05
CA LEU A 200 9.64 -9.72 6.41
C LEU A 200 10.74 -10.78 6.60
N PRO A 201 11.27 -10.95 7.83
CA PRO A 201 12.31 -11.94 8.10
C PRO A 201 11.80 -13.36 7.86
N ALA A 202 12.72 -14.31 7.61
CA ALA A 202 12.37 -15.70 7.29
C ALA A 202 11.48 -16.38 8.36
N SER A 203 11.62 -15.98 9.63
CA SER A 203 10.81 -16.45 10.76
C SER A 203 9.39 -15.87 10.82
N SER A 204 9.06 -14.88 9.98
CA SER A 204 7.81 -14.13 10.03
C SER A 204 7.07 -14.21 8.70
N ARG A 205 6.12 -15.15 8.61
CA ARG A 205 5.43 -15.53 7.36
C ARG A 205 3.90 -15.36 7.44
N PRO A 206 3.36 -14.16 7.69
CA PRO A 206 1.91 -13.96 7.81
C PRO A 206 1.12 -14.38 6.57
N GLY A 207 1.71 -14.30 5.38
CA GLY A 207 1.03 -14.69 4.13
C GLY A 207 0.63 -16.16 4.07
N ASP A 208 1.26 -17.04 4.86
CA ASP A 208 0.86 -18.46 4.97
C ASP A 208 -0.51 -18.61 5.66
N GLN A 209 -0.91 -17.65 6.50
CA GLN A 209 -2.21 -17.65 7.21
C GLN A 209 -3.23 -16.71 6.55
N THR A 210 -2.76 -15.58 6.04
CA THR A 210 -3.65 -14.55 5.48
C THR A 210 -4.03 -14.82 4.03
N GLY A 211 -3.25 -15.65 3.34
CA GLY A 211 -3.16 -15.60 1.88
C GLY A 211 -2.51 -14.30 1.42
N TYR A 212 -2.40 -14.13 0.11
CA TYR A 212 -1.82 -12.96 -0.52
C TYR A 212 -2.48 -12.69 -1.86
N PHE A 213 -2.41 -11.46 -2.33
CA PHE A 213 -2.98 -11.05 -3.59
C PHE A 213 -2.15 -11.51 -4.78
N GLY A 214 -2.81 -11.72 -5.92
CA GLY A 214 -2.16 -11.62 -7.22
C GLY A 214 -1.99 -10.17 -7.64
N PHE A 215 -1.15 -9.93 -8.63
CA PHE A 215 -1.03 -8.62 -9.29
C PHE A 215 -0.85 -8.82 -10.78
N ALA A 216 -1.25 -7.84 -11.58
CA ALA A 216 -1.19 -7.97 -13.03
C ALA A 216 -1.13 -6.62 -13.74
N THR A 217 -0.54 -6.66 -14.94
CA THR A 217 -0.68 -5.57 -15.90
C THR A 217 -2.04 -5.66 -16.59
N ARG A 218 -2.63 -4.50 -16.90
CA ARG A 218 -3.89 -4.37 -17.66
C ARG A 218 -3.77 -3.20 -18.61
N ASN A 219 -4.31 -3.34 -19.82
CA ASN A 219 -4.33 -2.27 -20.82
C ASN A 219 -5.33 -1.18 -20.43
N ASP A 220 -5.27 -0.06 -21.15
CA ASP A 220 -6.06 1.13 -20.86
C ASP A 220 -7.56 0.86 -20.99
N ASP A 221 -7.98 0.15 -22.03
CA ASP A 221 -9.40 -0.14 -22.27
C ASP A 221 -9.99 -1.01 -21.18
N PHE A 222 -9.24 -2.02 -20.71
CA PHE A 222 -9.63 -2.83 -19.57
C PHE A 222 -9.77 -1.95 -18.33
N LEU A 223 -8.74 -1.16 -17.98
CA LEU A 223 -8.77 -0.34 -16.78
C LEU A 223 -9.89 0.71 -16.80
N LYS A 224 -10.15 1.34 -17.95
CA LYS A 224 -11.28 2.29 -18.13
C LYS A 224 -12.65 1.60 -18.00
N ALA A 225 -12.73 0.31 -18.34
CA ALA A 225 -13.94 -0.49 -18.20
C ALA A 225 -14.15 -1.04 -16.77
N SER A 226 -13.09 -1.13 -15.96
CA SER A 226 -13.10 -1.74 -14.63
C SER A 226 -13.84 -0.94 -13.55
N ALA A 227 -14.39 -1.68 -12.58
CA ALA A 227 -14.55 -1.19 -11.22
C ALA A 227 -13.25 -1.45 -10.45
N LEU A 228 -12.78 -0.44 -9.74
CA LEU A 228 -11.61 -0.49 -8.89
C LEU A 228 -12.06 -0.61 -7.45
N ASN A 229 -11.44 -1.54 -6.74
CA ASN A 229 -11.64 -1.78 -5.33
C ASN A 229 -10.41 -1.28 -4.58
N LEU A 230 -10.60 -0.57 -3.47
CA LEU A 230 -9.52 -0.07 -2.61
C LEU A 230 -9.91 -0.26 -1.16
N SER A 231 -8.96 -0.75 -0.36
CA SER A 231 -9.10 -0.80 1.08
C SER A 231 -7.78 -0.54 1.77
N GLY A 232 -7.83 0.22 2.86
CA GLY A 232 -6.67 0.54 3.67
C GLY A 232 -7.03 1.06 5.05
N TYR A 233 -6.05 1.69 5.68
CA TYR A 233 -6.08 2.13 7.07
C TYR A 233 -5.97 3.65 7.15
N PRO A 234 -7.09 4.37 6.99
CA PRO A 234 -7.11 5.82 7.22
C PRO A 234 -6.71 6.16 8.66
N GLY A 235 -5.79 7.11 8.81
CA GLY A 235 -5.17 7.48 10.08
C GLY A 235 -6.19 8.01 11.09
N GLU A 236 -7.23 8.72 10.63
CA GLU A 236 -8.30 9.24 11.50
C GLU A 236 -9.21 8.15 12.07
N LYS A 237 -9.07 6.91 11.61
CA LYS A 237 -9.89 5.77 12.05
C LYS A 237 -9.13 4.79 12.95
N ASN A 238 -7.96 5.20 13.48
CA ASN A 238 -7.26 4.52 14.57
C ASN A 238 -7.03 3.01 14.36
N GLY A 239 -6.63 2.62 13.14
CA GLY A 239 -6.34 1.23 12.80
C GLY A 239 -7.56 0.38 12.43
N GLU A 240 -8.70 0.99 12.18
CA GLU A 240 -9.80 0.37 11.44
C GLU A 240 -9.48 0.30 9.95
N GLN A 241 -9.95 -0.78 9.31
CA GLN A 241 -9.86 -0.95 7.87
C GLN A 241 -11.11 -0.39 7.20
N TRP A 242 -10.94 0.38 6.14
CA TRP A 242 -12.01 1.00 5.37
C TRP A 242 -11.91 0.61 3.90
N PHE A 243 -13.05 0.55 3.22
CA PHE A 243 -13.19 0.07 1.85
C PHE A 243 -14.10 0.99 1.06
N MET A 244 -13.74 1.20 -0.21
CA MET A 244 -14.62 1.79 -1.19
C MET A 244 -14.27 1.26 -2.58
N ALA A 245 -15.25 1.27 -3.47
CA ALA A 245 -15.06 0.93 -4.86
C ALA A 245 -15.73 1.97 -5.76
N GLN A 246 -15.06 2.30 -6.86
CA GLN A 246 -15.57 3.20 -7.89
C GLN A 246 -15.06 2.77 -9.26
N ARG A 247 -15.67 3.28 -10.31
CA ARG A 247 -15.10 3.14 -11.65
C ARG A 247 -13.83 3.97 -11.79
N THR A 248 -12.94 3.52 -12.65
CA THR A 248 -11.77 4.30 -13.05
C THR A 248 -12.19 5.63 -13.67
N LYS A 249 -11.56 6.73 -13.25
CA LYS A 249 -11.78 8.07 -13.79
C LYS A 249 -10.91 8.34 -15.01
N SER A 250 -9.61 8.05 -14.91
CA SER A 250 -8.66 8.17 -16.00
C SER A 250 -7.48 7.22 -15.81
N VAL A 251 -6.75 6.96 -16.90
CA VAL A 251 -5.58 6.09 -16.93
C VAL A 251 -4.52 6.75 -17.79
N SER A 252 -3.28 6.72 -17.32
CA SER A 252 -2.05 6.98 -18.09
C SER A 252 -1.10 5.80 -17.97
N ASP A 253 0.07 5.88 -18.61
CA ASP A 253 1.10 4.82 -18.56
C ASP A 253 1.55 4.47 -17.13
N ARG A 254 1.51 5.44 -16.21
CA ARG A 254 2.03 5.29 -14.84
C ARG A 254 1.01 5.52 -13.74
N VAL A 255 -0.15 6.10 -14.06
CA VAL A 255 -1.13 6.53 -13.03
C VAL A 255 -2.53 6.05 -13.38
N ILE A 256 -3.24 5.56 -12.37
CA ILE A 256 -4.69 5.34 -12.40
C ILE A 256 -5.33 6.39 -11.48
N THR A 257 -6.29 7.16 -11.98
CA THR A 257 -7.05 8.14 -11.19
C THR A 257 -8.48 7.66 -10.97
N TYR A 258 -9.05 7.93 -9.81
CA TYR A 258 -10.40 7.55 -9.42
C TYR A 258 -11.00 8.53 -8.41
N ASP A 259 -12.31 8.42 -8.20
CA ASP A 259 -13.05 9.17 -7.18
C ASP A 259 -13.36 8.29 -5.94
N ILE A 260 -12.52 7.29 -5.67
CA ILE A 260 -12.54 6.55 -4.40
C ILE A 260 -12.01 7.49 -3.32
N ASP A 261 -12.78 7.69 -2.27
CA ASP A 261 -12.40 8.46 -1.09
C ASP A 261 -11.23 7.82 -0.34
N THR A 262 -10.20 8.61 -0.07
CA THR A 262 -9.08 8.24 0.79
C THR A 262 -8.71 9.39 1.69
N THR A 263 -8.00 9.08 2.77
CA THR A 263 -7.43 10.03 3.72
C THR A 263 -6.10 9.47 4.19
N GLY A 264 -5.22 10.36 4.64
CA GLY A 264 -3.85 10.02 5.02
C GLY A 264 -3.76 8.77 5.91
N GLY A 265 -2.76 7.93 5.65
CA GLY A 265 -2.66 6.56 6.16
C GLY A 265 -3.14 5.48 5.19
N GLN A 266 -3.98 5.82 4.21
CA GLN A 266 -4.32 4.86 3.13
C GLN A 266 -3.25 4.75 2.06
N SER A 267 -2.22 5.59 2.09
CA SER A 267 -1.06 5.47 1.23
C SER A 267 -0.43 4.07 1.25
N GLY A 268 -0.31 3.47 0.07
CA GLY A 268 0.15 2.11 -0.18
C GLY A 268 -0.97 1.05 -0.28
N SER A 269 -2.24 1.45 -0.12
CA SER A 269 -3.39 0.56 -0.29
C SER A 269 -3.40 -0.14 -1.65
N PRO A 270 -3.77 -1.43 -1.72
CA PRO A 270 -3.99 -2.09 -2.99
C PRO A 270 -5.18 -1.44 -3.71
N VAL A 271 -4.99 -1.20 -5.01
CA VAL A 271 -6.09 -0.97 -5.95
C VAL A 271 -6.22 -2.21 -6.80
N TRP A 272 -7.32 -2.95 -6.65
CA TRP A 272 -7.50 -4.23 -7.35
C TRP A 272 -8.76 -4.30 -8.19
N VAL A 273 -8.69 -5.18 -9.18
CA VAL A 273 -9.85 -5.66 -9.92
C VAL A 273 -10.20 -7.07 -9.43
N LEU A 274 -11.50 -7.33 -9.30
CA LEU A 274 -12.04 -8.67 -9.06
C LEU A 274 -12.50 -9.23 -10.40
N GLN A 275 -11.95 -10.39 -10.78
CA GLN A 275 -12.21 -11.06 -12.05
C GLN A 275 -12.25 -12.57 -11.84
N ASN A 276 -13.41 -13.19 -12.11
CA ASN A 276 -13.65 -14.62 -11.94
C ASN A 276 -13.33 -15.09 -10.50
N GLY A 277 -13.74 -14.30 -9.50
CA GLY A 277 -13.44 -14.55 -8.09
C GLY A 277 -11.98 -14.28 -7.65
N ASN A 278 -11.08 -13.96 -8.58
CA ASN A 278 -9.67 -13.68 -8.29
C ASN A 278 -9.40 -12.17 -8.20
N ARG A 279 -8.51 -11.80 -7.27
CA ARG A 279 -8.16 -10.40 -6.99
C ARG A 279 -6.77 -10.10 -7.51
N TYR A 280 -6.70 -9.16 -8.43
CA TYR A 280 -5.45 -8.72 -9.04
C TYR A 280 -5.20 -7.26 -8.71
N GLY A 281 -4.16 -6.99 -7.94
CA GLY A 281 -3.63 -5.64 -7.80
C GLY A 281 -3.26 -5.09 -9.17
N VAL A 282 -3.76 -3.91 -9.49
CA VAL A 282 -3.47 -3.15 -10.73
C VAL A 282 -2.90 -1.77 -10.44
N GLY A 283 -2.93 -1.34 -9.18
CA GLY A 283 -2.32 -0.10 -8.72
C GLY A 283 -1.98 -0.12 -7.23
N ILE A 284 -1.14 0.82 -6.83
CA ILE A 284 -0.74 1.08 -5.44
C ILE A 284 -1.14 2.53 -5.13
N HIS A 285 -2.07 2.74 -4.20
CA HIS A 285 -2.53 4.09 -3.84
C HIS A 285 -1.38 4.93 -3.27
N THR A 286 -1.26 6.21 -3.65
CA THR A 286 -0.12 7.05 -3.23
C THR A 286 -0.46 8.50 -2.92
N ASN A 287 -1.55 9.04 -3.45
CA ASN A 287 -1.93 10.43 -3.21
C ASN A 287 -3.37 10.75 -3.58
N GLY A 288 -3.77 11.95 -3.17
CA GLY A 288 -4.98 12.62 -3.61
C GLY A 288 -4.77 14.06 -4.05
N ALA A 289 -5.70 14.53 -4.89
CA ALA A 289 -5.89 15.93 -5.24
C ALA A 289 -7.39 16.21 -5.45
N ASN A 290 -7.79 17.48 -5.49
CA ASN A 290 -9.17 17.89 -5.81
C ASN A 290 -9.70 17.31 -7.13
N SER A 291 -8.80 16.96 -8.06
CA SER A 291 -9.12 16.32 -9.33
C SER A 291 -9.34 14.81 -9.25
N GLY A 292 -9.10 14.18 -8.11
CA GLY A 292 -9.21 12.73 -7.89
C GLY A 292 -8.06 12.17 -7.06
N ASN A 293 -8.31 11.01 -6.45
CA ASN A 293 -7.29 10.19 -5.82
C ASN A 293 -6.58 9.31 -6.86
N SER A 294 -5.33 8.94 -6.60
CA SER A 294 -4.51 8.25 -7.60
C SER A 294 -3.64 7.13 -7.05
N ALA A 295 -3.28 6.22 -7.96
CA ALA A 295 -2.39 5.11 -7.69
C ALA A 295 -1.31 5.02 -8.75
N THR A 296 -0.11 4.61 -8.34
CA THR A 296 0.93 4.11 -9.24
C THR A 296 0.38 2.87 -9.95
N ARG A 297 0.22 2.94 -11.27
CA ARG A 297 -0.25 1.83 -12.12
C ARG A 297 0.79 0.72 -12.14
N ILE A 298 0.33 -0.53 -12.01
CA ILE A 298 1.17 -1.71 -12.24
C ILE A 298 1.28 -1.92 -13.76
N ASN A 299 2.21 -1.17 -14.37
CA ASN A 299 2.70 -1.42 -15.72
C ASN A 299 3.84 -2.44 -15.70
N SER A 300 4.41 -2.79 -16.86
CA SER A 300 5.43 -3.84 -16.95
C SER A 300 6.65 -3.59 -16.07
N ALA A 301 7.12 -2.35 -15.96
CA ALA A 301 8.27 -2.02 -15.11
C ALA A 301 7.95 -2.24 -13.62
N VAL A 302 6.78 -1.77 -13.16
CA VAL A 302 6.33 -1.97 -11.78
C VAL A 302 6.10 -3.46 -11.49
N PHE A 303 5.49 -4.18 -12.43
CA PHE A 303 5.25 -5.62 -12.34
C PHE A 303 6.56 -6.41 -12.17
N ASN A 304 7.59 -6.09 -12.95
CA ASN A 304 8.89 -6.76 -12.87
C ASN A 304 9.56 -6.53 -11.52
N ASN A 305 9.52 -5.30 -11.00
CA ASN A 305 10.03 -4.99 -9.67
C ASN A 305 9.29 -5.74 -8.57
N MET A 306 7.94 -5.73 -8.61
CA MET A 306 7.12 -6.49 -7.66
C MET A 306 7.36 -8.00 -7.74
N SER A 307 7.61 -8.56 -8.93
CA SER A 307 7.94 -9.97 -9.12
C SER A 307 9.28 -10.33 -8.49
N THR A 308 10.29 -9.49 -8.65
CA THR A 308 11.57 -9.65 -7.96
C THR A 308 11.41 -9.61 -6.44
N TRP A 309 10.64 -8.66 -5.91
CA TRP A 309 10.39 -8.56 -4.47
C TRP A 309 9.53 -9.70 -3.93
N LYS A 310 8.58 -10.21 -4.72
CA LYS A 310 7.81 -11.42 -4.41
C LYS A 310 8.76 -12.59 -4.16
N ASN A 311 9.70 -12.83 -5.07
CA ASN A 311 10.67 -13.93 -4.98
C ASN A 311 11.56 -13.82 -3.73
N ASN A 312 11.87 -12.61 -3.26
CA ASN A 312 12.65 -12.41 -2.03
C ASN A 312 11.88 -12.83 -0.75
N GLY A 313 10.55 -12.83 -0.79
CA GLY A 313 9.69 -13.16 0.35
C GLY A 313 8.93 -14.48 0.23
N MET A 314 9.31 -15.34 -0.72
CA MET A 314 8.84 -16.73 -0.76
C MET A 314 9.34 -17.53 0.46
#